data_AF-A0A735MX81-F1
#
_entry.id   AF-A0A735MX81-F1
#
_cell.length_a   1.000
_cell.length_b   1.000
_cell.length_c   1.000
_cell.angle_alpha   90.00
_cell.angle_beta   90.00
_cell.angle_gamma   90.00
#
_symmetry.space_group_name_H-M   'P 1'
#
loop_
_entity.id
_entity.type
_entity.pdbx_description
1 polymer ?
#
loop_
_entity_poly.entity_id
_entity_poly.type
_entity_poly.pdbx_seq_one_letter_code
_entity_poly.pdbx_strand_id
1 'polypeptide(L)' 'MALPRKLKYLNMFNDGLSYMGVVESVTLPKLTRKLENYRGGGMNGAAA' A
#
# COMPACT_ATOMS: atom_id res chain seq x y z
N MET A 1 -12.24 22.07 2.06
CA MET A 1 -12.20 21.30 0.79
C MET A 1 -10.75 21.19 0.36
N ALA A 2 -10.14 20.01 0.48
CA ALA A 2 -8.72 19.80 0.20
C ALA A 2 -8.47 19.71 -1.32
N LEU A 3 -7.34 20.24 -1.77
CA LEU A 3 -6.91 20.16 -3.17
C LEU A 3 -6.82 18.71 -3.66
N PRO A 4 -7.05 18.44 -4.96
CA PRO A 4 -6.88 17.11 -5.55
C PRO A 4 -5.45 16.61 -5.38
N ARG A 5 -5.30 15.44 -4.75
CA ARG A 5 -4.00 14.79 -4.51
C ARG A 5 -3.74 13.81 -5.64
N LYS A 6 -3.06 14.25 -6.71
CA LYS A 6 -2.66 13.40 -7.83
C LYS A 6 -1.15 13.25 -7.85
N LEU A 7 -0.66 12.00 -7.90
CA LEU A 7 0.76 11.70 -8.12
C LEU A 7 1.13 12.14 -9.55
N LYS A 8 2.13 13.02 -9.67
CA LYS A 8 2.58 13.57 -10.96
C LYS A 8 3.94 13.02 -11.41
N TYR A 9 4.84 12.80 -10.46
CA TYR A 9 6.19 12.33 -10.72
C TYR A 9 6.57 11.25 -9.70
N LEU A 10 7.37 10.29 -10.15
CA LEU A 10 7.95 9.22 -9.35
C LEU A 10 9.45 9.13 -9.66
N ASN A 11 10.23 8.72 -8.68
CA ASN A 11 11.66 8.46 -8.85
C ASN A 11 12.06 7.31 -7.92
N MET A 12 13.02 6.49 -8.35
CA MET A 12 13.60 5.41 -7.56
C MET A 12 15.08 5.69 -7.34
N PHE A 13 15.54 5.40 -6.13
CA PHE A 13 16.95 5.47 -5.78
C PHE A 13 17.42 4.08 -5.35
N ASN A 14 18.53 3.61 -5.92
CA ASN A 14 19.21 2.39 -5.48
C ASN A 14 20.69 2.71 -5.28
N ASP A 15 21.24 2.42 -4.10
CA ASP A 15 22.64 2.72 -3.73
C ASP A 15 23.08 4.17 -4.02
N GLY A 16 22.17 5.13 -3.82
CA GLY A 16 22.41 6.56 -4.07
C GLY A 16 22.33 6.98 -5.55
N LEU A 17 22.14 6.04 -6.48
CA LEU A 17 21.92 6.33 -7.89
C LEU A 17 20.44 6.62 -8.15
N SER A 18 20.17 7.69 -8.89
CA SER A 18 18.83 8.06 -9.32
C SER A 18 18.48 7.38 -10.65
N TYR A 19 17.28 6.81 -10.73
CA TYR A 19 16.75 6.17 -11.94
C TYR A 19 15.73 7.05 -12.67
N MET A 20 15.88 8.38 -12.55
CA MET A 20 15.02 9.36 -13.20
C MET A 20 15.12 9.22 -14.72
N GLY A 21 14.00 8.96 -15.39
CA GLY A 21 13.95 8.70 -16.84
C GLY A 21 14.18 7.24 -17.25
N VAL A 22 14.47 6.34 -16.31
CA VAL A 22 14.60 4.88 -16.56
C VAL A 22 13.43 4.10 -15.98
N VAL A 23 12.90 4.52 -14.83
CA VAL A 23 11.77 3.84 -14.18
C VAL A 23 10.45 4.40 -14.69
N GLU A 24 9.72 3.58 -15.46
CA GLU A 24 8.41 3.92 -16.03
C GLU A 24 7.24 3.68 -15.06
N SER A 25 7.37 2.69 -14.17
CA SER A 25 6.34 2.35 -13.19
C SER A 25 6.93 1.78 -11.90
N VAL A 26 6.24 1.99 -10.78
CA VAL A 26 6.59 1.41 -9.47
C VAL A 26 5.36 0.74 -8.88
N THR A 27 5.52 -0.51 -8.45
CA THR A 27 4.49 -1.27 -7.74
C THR A 27 4.81 -1.27 -6.26
N LEU A 28 4.01 -0.53 -5.48
CA LEU A 28 4.17 -0.53 -4.03
C LEU A 28 3.74 -1.88 -3.44
N PRO A 29 4.42 -2.39 -2.41
CA PRO A 29 4.03 -3.64 -1.76
C PRO A 29 2.64 -3.48 -1.13
N LYS A 30 1.81 -4.51 -1.30
CA LYS A 30 0.48 -4.53 -0.71
C LYS A 30 0.59 -4.74 0.80
N LEU A 31 0.36 -3.68 1.57
CA LEU A 31 0.26 -3.79 3.02
C LEU A 31 -1.07 -4.47 3.37
N THR A 32 -1.01 -5.72 3.84
CA THR A 32 -2.18 -6.46 4.31
C THR A 32 -1.92 -6.98 5.71
N ARG A 33 -2.95 -6.97 6.56
CA ARG A 33 -2.91 -7.64 7.86
C ARG A 33 -3.52 -9.02 7.67
N LYS A 34 -2.77 -10.07 7.99
CA LYS A 34 -3.31 -11.42 8.10
C LYS A 34 -3.99 -11.53 9.46
N LEU A 35 -5.31 -11.38 9.48
CA LEU A 35 -6.13 -11.50 10.67
C LEU A 35 -6.86 -12.84 10.60
N GLU A 36 -6.92 -13.53 11.73
CA GLU A 36 -7.69 -14.78 11.85
C GLU A 36 -9.11 -14.42 12.28
N ASN A 37 -10.09 -14.90 11.52
CA ASN A 37 -11.49 -14.66 11.82
C ASN A 37 -11.87 -15.42 13.09
N TYR A 38 -11.97 -14.71 14.21
CA TYR A 38 -12.34 -15.31 15.50
C TYR A 38 -13.86 -15.25 15.69
N ARG A 39 -14.49 -16.40 15.94
CA ARG A 39 -15.91 -16.49 16.29
C ARG A 39 -16.08 -17.19 17.63
N GLY A 40 -16.33 -16.40 18.69
CA GLY A 40 -16.71 -16.91 20.00
C GLY A 40 -18.14 -17.47 20.02
N GLY A 41 -18.42 -18.38 20.96
CA GLY A 41 -19.77 -18.90 21.18
C GLY A 41 -20.76 -17.78 21.52
N GLY A 42 -21.90 -17.73 20.82
CA GLY A 42 -22.89 -16.67 20.98
C GLY A 42 -22.69 -15.45 20.08
N MET A 43 -21.66 -15.41 19.22
CA MET A 43 -21.46 -14.31 18.26
C MET A 43 -22.17 -14.59 16.91
N ASN A 44 -23.00 -13.63 16.48
CA ASN A 44 -23.70 -13.66 15.18
C ASN A 44 -22.78 -13.55 13.96
N GLY A 45 -21.48 -13.26 14.15
CA GLY A 45 -20.47 -13.19 13.10
C GLY A 45 -19.06 -13.34 13.65
N ALA A 46 -18.07 -13.49 12.77
CA ALA A 46 -16.66 -13.48 13.14
C ALA A 46 -16.15 -12.04 13.33
N ALA A 47 -15.36 -11.81 14.37
CA ALA A 47 -14.56 -10.60 14.50
C ALA A 47 -13.32 -10.75 13.61
N ALA A 48 -13.13 -9.78 12.71
CA ALA A 48 -11.99 -9.68 11.81
C ALA A 48 -10.93 -8.73 12.38
#